data_AF-A0A6L9Y5J1-F1
#
_entry.id   AF-A0A6L9Y5J1-F1
#
_cell.length_a   1.000
_cell.length_b   1.000
_cell.length_c   1.000
_cell.angle_alpha   90.00
_cell.angle_beta   90.00
_cell.angle_gamma   90.00
#
_symmetry.space_group_name_H-M   'P 1'
#
loop_
_entity.id
_entity.type
_entity.pdbx_description
1 polymer ?
#
loop_
_entity_poly.entity_id
_entity_poly.type
_entity_poly.pdbx_seq_one_letter_code
_entity_poly.pdbx_strand_id
1 'polypeptide(L)'
;MSLSKRYLTGFMGILLLSACSTQADWLQKKRHYPDWEFSTRTVNQYSFKWDMIGDETIFPQQVFSTQDEVWIQLKENATIPVIFKVDKDSRVEVLKYYHNPPYIVLKGQYTQLRLQEGDRQVWLKQRP
;
A
#
# COMPACT_ATOMS: atom_id res chain seq x y z
N MET A 1 -2.61 -61.60 -6.16
CA MET A 1 -1.52 -60.60 -6.35
C MET A 1 -1.92 -59.68 -7.50
N SER A 2 -1.73 -58.36 -7.38
CA SER A 2 -2.03 -57.33 -8.40
C SER A 2 -3.37 -56.58 -8.29
N LEU A 3 -3.63 -55.94 -7.14
CA LEU A 3 -4.57 -54.80 -7.09
C LEU A 3 -4.06 -53.60 -6.25
N SER A 4 -2.77 -53.58 -5.89
CA SER A 4 -2.17 -52.51 -5.09
C SER A 4 -1.23 -51.59 -5.87
N LYS A 5 -0.90 -51.89 -7.14
CA LYS A 5 0.11 -51.14 -7.91
C LYS A 5 -0.45 -49.99 -8.77
N ARG A 6 -1.76 -49.93 -9.03
CA ARG A 6 -2.36 -48.93 -9.94
C ARG A 6 -2.71 -47.60 -9.28
N TYR A 7 -2.89 -47.58 -7.95
CA TYR A 7 -3.19 -46.34 -7.21
C TYR A 7 -1.93 -45.61 -6.73
N LEU A 8 -0.79 -46.32 -6.63
CA LEU A 8 0.47 -45.74 -6.15
C LEU A 8 1.15 -44.87 -7.22
N THR A 9 0.92 -45.16 -8.50
CA THR A 9 1.50 -44.42 -9.64
C THR A 9 0.75 -43.13 -9.98
N GLY A 10 -0.55 -43.03 -9.66
CA GLY A 10 -1.33 -41.80 -9.87
C GLY A 10 -1.07 -40.72 -8.82
N PHE A 11 -0.72 -41.11 -7.60
CA PHE A 11 -0.56 -40.16 -6.48
C PHE A 11 0.79 -39.42 -6.49
N MET A 12 1.84 -40.03 -7.05
CA MET A 12 3.18 -39.43 -7.12
C MET A 12 3.26 -38.27 -8.12
N GLY A 13 2.46 -38.28 -9.20
CA GLY A 13 2.49 -37.25 -10.24
C GLY A 13 1.86 -35.91 -9.81
N ILE A 14 0.88 -35.93 -8.91
CA ILE A 14 0.15 -34.74 -8.47
C ILE A 14 0.95 -33.94 -7.42
N LEU A 15 1.84 -34.59 -6.67
CA LEU A 15 2.65 -33.94 -5.62
C LEU A 15 3.82 -33.10 -6.16
N LEU A 16 4.27 -33.33 -7.39
CA LEU A 16 5.43 -32.64 -7.96
C LEU A 16 5.10 -31.29 -8.65
N LEU A 17 3.81 -31.01 -8.92
CA LEU A 17 3.38 -29.76 -9.58
C LEU A 17 3.11 -28.61 -8.60
N SER A 18 2.92 -28.89 -7.30
CA SER A 18 2.70 -27.84 -6.29
C SER A 18 3.99 -27.16 -5.81
N ALA A 19 5.16 -27.65 -6.21
CA ALA A 19 6.45 -27.11 -5.74
C ALA A 19 6.93 -25.86 -6.52
N CYS A 20 6.26 -25.48 -7.63
CA CYS A 20 6.68 -24.33 -8.46
C CYS A 20 5.85 -23.05 -8.25
N SER A 21 4.83 -23.05 -7.39
CA SER A 21 3.95 -21.89 -7.23
C SER A 21 4.21 -21.05 -5.97
N THR A 22 4.96 -21.56 -4.99
CA THR A 22 5.27 -20.81 -3.76
C THR A 22 6.63 -20.15 -3.86
N GLN A 23 6.65 -18.94 -4.41
CA GLN A 23 7.80 -18.06 -4.32
C GLN A 23 8.09 -17.77 -2.84
N ALA A 24 9.35 -17.85 -2.41
CA ALA A 24 9.71 -17.59 -1.01
C ALA A 24 9.35 -16.16 -0.57
N ASP A 25 8.78 -16.02 0.63
CA ASP A 25 8.26 -14.75 1.15
C ASP A 25 9.29 -13.62 1.16
N TRP A 26 10.57 -13.94 1.45
CA TRP A 26 11.64 -12.94 1.44
C TRP A 26 11.88 -12.34 0.05
N LEU A 27 11.65 -13.10 -1.03
CA LEU A 27 11.82 -12.65 -2.40
C LEU A 27 10.62 -11.82 -2.87
N GLN A 28 9.42 -12.15 -2.41
CA GLN A 28 8.25 -11.29 -2.57
C GLN A 28 8.41 -9.98 -1.80
N LYS A 29 8.89 -10.05 -0.55
CA LYS A 29 9.20 -8.87 0.27
C LYS A 29 10.26 -8.00 -0.40
N LYS A 30 11.37 -8.55 -0.91
CA LYS A 30 12.37 -7.73 -1.61
C LYS A 30 11.83 -7.03 -2.87
N ARG A 31 10.90 -7.67 -3.60
CA ARG A 31 10.32 -7.10 -4.82
C ARG A 31 9.28 -6.00 -4.53
N HIS A 32 8.52 -6.15 -3.45
CA HIS A 32 7.50 -5.18 -3.04
C HIS A 32 8.04 -4.06 -2.14
N TYR A 33 9.19 -4.27 -1.49
CA TYR A 33 9.72 -3.40 -0.43
C TYR A 33 11.23 -3.12 -0.62
N PRO A 34 11.65 -2.35 -1.65
CA PRO A 34 13.07 -2.03 -1.82
C PRO A 34 13.57 -1.11 -0.69
N ASP A 35 14.48 -1.63 0.13
CA ASP A 35 15.48 -0.96 1.00
C ASP A 35 15.03 0.19 1.93
N TRP A 36 13.73 0.34 2.21
CA TRP A 36 13.24 1.42 3.09
C TRP A 36 13.52 1.19 4.58
N GLU A 37 13.84 -0.04 5.00
CA GLU A 37 14.31 -0.34 6.37
C GLU A 37 15.58 0.47 6.71
N PHE A 38 16.30 0.95 5.68
CA PHE A 38 17.48 1.80 5.80
C PHE A 38 17.23 3.16 5.14
N SER A 39 16.42 4.00 5.80
CA SER A 39 16.28 5.40 5.38
C SER A 39 17.56 6.18 5.71
N THR A 40 18.14 6.85 4.71
CA THR A 40 19.22 7.83 4.92
C THR A 40 18.72 9.17 5.47
N ARG A 41 17.39 9.29 5.69
CA ARG A 41 16.74 10.54 6.10
C ARG A 41 16.87 10.76 7.60
N THR A 42 17.02 12.03 7.98
CA THR A 42 16.99 12.46 9.38
C THR A 42 15.55 12.70 9.84
N VAL A 43 15.29 12.57 11.14
CA VAL A 43 13.93 12.68 11.71
C VAL A 43 13.24 14.01 11.39
N ASN A 44 14.01 15.10 11.30
CA ASN A 44 13.50 16.44 10.96
C ASN A 44 13.08 16.60 9.48
N GLN A 45 13.32 15.62 8.62
CA GLN A 45 12.87 15.61 7.23
C GLN A 45 11.45 15.06 7.07
N TYR A 46 10.82 14.62 8.16
CA TYR A 46 9.43 14.18 8.19
C TYR A 46 8.53 15.27 8.77
N SER A 47 7.43 15.56 8.09
CA SER A 47 6.39 16.49 8.54
C SER A 47 5.08 15.75 8.78
N PHE A 48 4.63 15.78 10.03
CA PHE A 48 3.33 15.25 10.47
C PHE A 48 2.23 16.33 10.48
N LYS A 49 2.50 17.49 9.89
CA LYS A 49 1.59 18.64 9.86
C LYS A 49 0.51 18.46 8.78
N TRP A 50 -0.41 17.53 9.03
CA TRP A 50 -1.52 17.25 8.13
C TRP A 50 -2.85 17.31 8.89
N ASP A 51 -3.83 17.95 8.27
CA ASP A 51 -5.21 17.97 8.74
C ASP A 51 -6.04 17.01 7.90
N MET A 52 -7.01 16.37 8.55
CA MET A 52 -7.95 15.41 7.95
C MET A 52 -9.36 15.96 8.11
N ILE A 53 -10.06 16.16 7.00
CA ILE A 53 -11.38 16.80 6.98
C ILE A 53 -12.33 15.97 6.13
N GLY A 54 -13.42 15.45 6.70
CA GLY A 54 -14.41 14.67 5.96
C GLY A 54 -14.99 13.53 6.81
N ASP A 55 -15.27 12.41 6.17
CA ASP A 55 -15.84 11.24 6.83
C ASP A 55 -14.80 10.48 7.67
N GLU A 56 -14.96 10.49 8.99
CA GLU A 56 -14.05 9.87 9.96
C GLU A 56 -13.94 8.35 9.85
N THR A 57 -14.93 7.69 9.25
CA THR A 57 -14.91 6.22 9.09
C THR A 57 -13.73 5.77 8.23
N ILE A 58 -13.35 6.59 7.25
CA ILE A 58 -12.24 6.33 6.31
C ILE A 58 -10.99 7.18 6.60
N PHE A 59 -10.92 7.83 7.77
CA PHE A 59 -9.70 8.55 8.18
C PHE A 59 -8.50 7.60 8.21
N PRO A 60 -7.38 7.96 7.57
CA PRO A 60 -6.10 7.34 7.83
C PRO A 60 -5.77 7.39 9.32
N GLN A 61 -5.05 6.39 9.82
CA GLN A 61 -4.49 6.44 11.17
C GLN A 61 -3.41 7.53 11.29
N GLN A 62 -2.64 7.72 10.22
CA GLN A 62 -1.57 8.70 10.19
C GLN A 62 -1.29 9.18 8.77
N VAL A 63 -0.91 10.45 8.63
CA VAL A 63 -0.39 11.03 7.39
C VAL A 63 0.84 11.85 7.72
N PHE A 64 1.89 11.67 6.93
CA PHE A 64 3.09 12.50 7.00
C PHE A 64 3.74 12.62 5.64
N SER A 65 4.69 13.54 5.51
CA SER A 65 5.38 13.77 4.25
C SER A 65 6.87 13.99 4.44
N THR A 66 7.65 13.71 3.41
CA THR A 66 9.05 14.11 3.28
C THR A 66 9.16 15.26 2.27
N GLN A 67 10.37 15.53 1.78
CA GLN A 67 10.60 16.46 0.68
C GLN A 67 9.94 16.02 -0.64
N ASP A 68 9.71 14.72 -0.85
CA ASP A 68 9.31 14.17 -2.15
C ASP A 68 8.26 13.06 -2.07
N GLU A 69 7.72 12.80 -0.89
CA GLU A 69 6.77 11.73 -0.66
C GLU A 69 5.68 12.15 0.32
N VAL A 70 4.49 11.58 0.15
CA VAL A 70 3.43 11.55 1.18
C VAL A 70 3.16 10.10 1.56
N TRP A 71 3.16 9.86 2.86
CA TRP A 71 2.98 8.55 3.48
C TRP A 71 1.65 8.56 4.23
N ILE A 72 0.82 7.57 3.93
CA ILE A 72 -0.54 7.43 4.48
C ILE A 72 -0.65 6.04 5.11
N GLN A 73 -0.90 5.99 6.41
CA GLN A 73 -1.21 4.74 7.11
C GLN A 73 -2.72 4.58 7.20
N LEU A 74 -3.27 3.53 6.60
CA LEU A 74 -4.67 3.19 6.77
C LEU A 74 -4.89 2.32 8.00
N LYS A 75 -6.15 2.19 8.44
CA LYS A 75 -6.50 1.20 9.48
C LYS A 75 -6.24 -0.21 8.96
N GLU A 76 -5.96 -1.13 9.88
CA GLU A 76 -5.81 -2.54 9.52
C GLU A 76 -7.07 -3.05 8.81
N ASN A 77 -6.89 -3.77 7.70
CA ASN A 77 -7.96 -4.26 6.82
C ASN A 77 -8.84 -3.17 6.17
N ALA A 78 -8.44 -1.90 6.20
CA ALA A 78 -9.14 -0.86 5.46
C ALA A 78 -9.01 -1.08 3.94
N THR A 79 -10.09 -0.77 3.23
CA THR A 79 -10.05 -0.68 1.77
C THR A 79 -9.11 0.46 1.35
N ILE A 80 -8.31 0.25 0.31
CA ILE A 80 -7.49 1.32 -0.25
C ILE A 80 -8.40 2.29 -1.02
N PRO A 81 -8.51 3.58 -0.62
CA PRO A 81 -9.35 4.54 -1.31
C PRO A 81 -8.74 4.95 -2.65
N VAL A 82 -9.55 5.52 -3.53
CA VAL A 82 -9.02 6.26 -4.69
C VAL A 82 -8.41 7.55 -4.16
N ILE A 83 -7.16 7.82 -4.55
CA ILE A 83 -6.42 9.00 -4.12
C ILE A 83 -6.30 9.97 -5.28
N PHE A 84 -6.71 11.21 -5.04
CA PHE A 84 -6.60 12.29 -6.01
C PHE A 84 -5.66 13.38 -5.52
N LYS A 85 -4.84 13.94 -6.43
CA LYS A 85 -4.30 15.29 -6.23
C LYS A 85 -5.37 16.31 -6.60
N VAL A 86 -5.44 17.38 -5.82
CA VAL A 86 -6.31 18.52 -6.12
C VAL A 86 -5.45 19.77 -6.18
N ASP A 87 -5.43 20.42 -7.34
CA ASP A 87 -4.67 21.64 -7.53
C ASP A 87 -5.43 22.89 -7.09
N LYS A 88 -4.79 24.06 -7.21
CA LYS A 88 -5.38 25.36 -6.82
C LYS A 88 -6.62 25.73 -7.65
N ASP A 89 -6.75 25.17 -8.86
CA ASP A 89 -7.88 25.39 -9.76
C ASP A 89 -9.00 24.35 -9.54
N SER A 90 -8.90 23.55 -8.48
CA SER A 90 -9.81 22.43 -8.17
C SER A 90 -9.84 21.33 -9.23
N ARG A 91 -8.82 21.24 -10.10
CA ARG A 91 -8.67 20.09 -11.00
C ARG A 91 -8.22 18.87 -10.19
N VAL A 92 -8.80 17.73 -10.55
CA VAL A 92 -8.63 16.47 -9.85
C VAL A 92 -7.95 15.47 -10.77
N GLU A 93 -6.86 14.87 -10.33
CA GLU A 93 -6.17 13.80 -11.06
C GLU A 93 -5.93 12.60 -10.13
N VAL A 94 -6.21 11.40 -10.63
CA VAL A 94 -5.97 10.14 -9.90
C VAL A 94 -4.47 9.89 -9.79
N LEU A 95 -4.00 9.65 -8.57
CA LEU A 95 -2.60 9.33 -8.31
C LEU A 95 -2.33 7.83 -8.33
N LYS A 96 -1.17 7.46 -8.88
CA LYS A 96 -0.56 6.15 -8.62
C LYS A 96 0.03 6.14 -7.21
N TYR A 97 0.07 4.97 -6.61
CA TYR A 97 0.67 4.78 -5.28
C TYR A 97 1.53 3.52 -5.23
N TYR A 98 2.42 3.49 -4.25
CA TYR A 98 3.22 2.33 -3.89
C TYR A 98 2.70 1.77 -2.57
N HIS A 99 2.52 0.46 -2.49
CA HIS A 99 2.12 -0.20 -1.26
C HIS A 99 3.38 -0.61 -0.49
N ASN A 100 3.56 -0.03 0.69
CA ASN A 100 4.64 -0.34 1.61
C ASN A 100 4.08 -0.51 3.03
N PRO A 101 3.44 -1.66 3.33
CA PRO A 101 2.82 -1.93 4.61
C PRO A 101 3.61 -1.45 5.83
N PRO A 102 2.96 -0.72 6.76
CA PRO A 102 1.50 -0.43 6.81
C PRO A 102 1.06 0.79 5.97
N TYR A 103 1.92 1.31 5.11
CA TYR A 103 1.73 2.58 4.42
C TYR A 103 1.37 2.45 2.94
N ILE A 104 0.67 3.45 2.47
CA ILE A 104 0.59 3.84 1.07
C ILE A 104 1.54 5.02 0.87
N VAL A 105 2.38 4.94 -0.16
CA VAL A 105 3.36 5.98 -0.49
C VAL A 105 3.02 6.62 -1.82
N LEU A 106 2.86 7.93 -1.81
CA LEU A 106 2.67 8.77 -2.98
C LEU A 106 3.99 9.47 -3.27
N LYS A 107 4.50 9.33 -4.50
CA LYS A 107 5.67 10.09 -4.95
C LYS A 107 5.23 11.48 -5.40
N GLY A 108 5.98 12.50 -4.98
CA GLY A 108 5.73 13.91 -5.29
C GLY A 108 5.44 14.75 -4.04
N GLN A 109 5.40 16.07 -4.26
CA GLN A 109 5.01 17.05 -3.25
C GLN A 109 3.54 17.41 -3.43
N TYR A 110 2.74 17.18 -2.40
CA TYR A 110 1.32 17.50 -2.40
C TYR A 110 0.99 18.30 -1.15
N THR A 111 0.25 19.40 -1.33
CA THR A 111 -0.29 20.19 -0.22
C THR A 111 -1.75 19.84 0.08
N GLN A 112 -2.43 19.18 -0.88
CA GLN A 112 -3.81 18.77 -0.74
C GLN A 112 -4.08 17.49 -1.53
N LEU A 113 -4.74 16.54 -0.87
CA LEU A 113 -5.19 15.27 -1.44
C LEU A 113 -6.65 15.04 -1.09
N ARG A 114 -7.34 14.26 -1.93
CA ARG A 114 -8.66 13.73 -1.62
C ARG A 114 -8.65 12.21 -1.70
N LEU A 115 -9.12 11.57 -0.64
CA LEU A 115 -9.37 10.14 -0.57
C LEU A 115 -10.86 9.91 -0.79
N GLN A 116 -11.22 8.95 -1.64
CA GLN A 116 -12.60 8.60 -1.94
C GLN A 116 -12.81 7.09 -1.77
N GLU A 117 -13.84 6.71 -1.00
CA GLU A 117 -14.31 5.33 -0.86
C GLU A 117 -15.84 5.29 -1.00
N GLY A 118 -16.31 4.86 -2.16
CA GLY A 118 -17.74 4.98 -2.50
C GLY A 118 -18.16 6.45 -2.58
N ASP A 119 -19.14 6.84 -1.78
CA ASP A 119 -19.62 8.21 -1.60
C ASP A 119 -18.89 8.99 -0.48
N ARG A 120 -18.12 8.29 0.36
CA ARG A 120 -17.36 8.88 1.46
C ARG A 120 -16.06 9.49 0.97
N GLN A 121 -15.69 10.62 1.56
CA GLN A 121 -14.47 11.34 1.20
C GLN A 121 -13.74 11.94 2.39
N VAL A 122 -12.42 12.04 2.26
CA VAL A 122 -11.55 12.74 3.21
C VAL A 122 -10.57 13.62 2.45
N TRP A 123 -10.45 14.86 2.88
CA TRP A 123 -9.44 15.79 2.45
C TRP A 123 -8.25 15.72 3.39
N LEU A 124 -7.07 15.50 2.83
CA LEU A 124 -5.80 15.65 3.54
C LEU A 124 -5.19 16.97 3.12
N LYS A 125 -4.96 17.87 4.08
CA LYS A 125 -4.38 19.19 3.82
C LYS A 125 -3.11 19.36 4.63
N GLN A 126 -2.01 19.65 3.94
CA GLN A 126 -0.75 19.95 4.59
C GLN A 126 -0.84 21.35 5.21
N ARG A 127 -0.53 21.44 6.50
CA ARG A 127 -0.38 22.74 7.17
C ARG A 127 1.00 23.32 6.88
N PRO A 128 1.10 24.66 6.77
CA PRO A 128 2.38 25.35 6.63
C PRO A 128 3.35 25.10 7.82
#